data_AF-A0A839ZG91-F1
#
_entry.id   AF-A0A839ZG91-F1
#
_cell.length_a   1.000
_cell.length_b   1.000
_cell.length_c   1.000
_cell.angle_alpha   90.00
_cell.angle_beta   90.00
_cell.angle_gamma   90.00
#
_symmetry.space_group_name_H-M   'P 1'
#
loop_
_entity.id
_entity.type
_entity.pdbx_description
1 polymer ?
#
loop_
_entity_poly.entity_id
_entity_poly.type
_entity_poly.pdbx_seq_one_letter_code
_entity_poly.pdbx_strand_id
1 'polypeptide(L)'
;MTQAELIMALPEGRLPPSLMQVNAADLLLLFGAGLLLAALLSLLASPFFARRPSRRALLRATRGMPPQERVLAIGRLLGHLPEELRAMAYGSAPPLSPEAVERIALKARRARR
;
A
#
# COMPACT_ATOMS: atom_id res chain seq x y z
N MET A 1 -0.65 -39.80 -54.89
CA MET A 1 -1.39 -39.03 -53.88
C MET A 1 -0.64 -37.73 -53.64
N THR A 2 -1.33 -36.60 -53.72
CA THR A 2 -0.72 -35.26 -53.60
C THR A 2 -0.79 -34.76 -52.15
N GLN A 3 0.07 -33.81 -51.78
CA GLN A 3 0.08 -33.20 -50.44
C GLN A 3 -1.29 -32.60 -50.07
N ALA A 4 -2.02 -32.07 -51.04
CA ALA A 4 -3.37 -31.53 -50.85
C ALA A 4 -4.38 -32.63 -50.45
N GLU A 5 -4.27 -33.83 -51.02
CA GLU A 5 -5.13 -34.98 -50.68
C GLU A 5 -4.87 -35.48 -49.25
N LEU A 6 -3.62 -35.44 -48.77
CA LEU A 6 -3.26 -35.79 -47.40
C LEU A 6 -3.79 -34.78 -46.38
N ILE A 7 -3.81 -33.49 -46.74
CA ILE A 7 -4.34 -32.43 -45.87
C ILE A 7 -5.87 -32.51 -45.77
N MET A 8 -6.58 -32.85 -46.86
CA MET A 8 -8.03 -33.06 -46.82
C MET A 8 -8.45 -34.36 -46.13
N ALA A 9 -7.54 -35.35 -46.00
CA ALA A 9 -7.81 -36.61 -45.33
C ALA A 9 -7.62 -36.55 -43.79
N LEU A 10 -7.07 -35.44 -43.26
CA LEU A 10 -6.98 -35.24 -41.82
C LEU A 10 -8.39 -34.98 -41.27
N PRO A 11 -8.84 -35.73 -40.24
CA PRO A 11 -10.11 -35.43 -39.58
C PRO A 11 -10.01 -34.03 -38.99
N GLU A 12 -10.99 -33.17 -39.28
CA GLU A 12 -11.10 -31.84 -38.67
C GLU A 12 -10.82 -31.95 -37.18
N GLY A 13 -10.00 -31.05 -36.63
CA GLY A 13 -9.60 -31.03 -35.24
C GLY A 13 -10.82 -30.98 -34.32
N ARG A 14 -11.41 -32.14 -34.05
CA ARG A 14 -12.60 -32.31 -33.22
C ARG A 14 -12.13 -32.19 -31.79
N LEU A 15 -12.21 -30.97 -31.26
CA LEU A 15 -12.40 -30.81 -29.83
C LEU A 15 -13.52 -31.77 -29.39
N PRO A 16 -13.31 -32.58 -28.34
CA PRO A 16 -14.34 -33.43 -27.77
C PRO A 16 -15.64 -32.63 -27.64
N PRO A 17 -16.81 -33.18 -28.01
CA PRO A 17 -18.07 -32.44 -28.01
C PRO A 17 -18.41 -31.86 -26.63
N SER A 18 -17.91 -32.48 -25.56
CA SER A 18 -17.98 -31.98 -24.18
C SER A 18 -17.25 -30.65 -23.95
N LEU A 19 -16.25 -30.32 -24.77
CA LEU A 19 -15.51 -29.05 -24.74
C LEU A 19 -16.04 -28.02 -25.75
N MET A 20 -16.96 -28.41 -26.63
CA MET A 20 -17.61 -27.50 -27.58
C MET A 20 -18.79 -26.73 -26.98
N GLN A 21 -19.31 -27.18 -25.82
CA GLN A 21 -20.46 -26.56 -25.17
C GLN A 21 -20.05 -25.99 -23.81
N VAL A 22 -20.36 -24.71 -23.61
CA VAL A 22 -20.19 -24.04 -22.31
C VAL A 22 -21.40 -24.39 -21.45
N ASN A 23 -21.18 -25.12 -20.36
CA ASN A 23 -22.23 -25.51 -19.42
C ASN A 23 -22.42 -24.43 -18.35
N ALA A 24 -23.55 -24.48 -17.63
CA ALA A 24 -23.79 -23.57 -16.51
C ALA A 24 -22.70 -23.65 -15.41
N ALA A 25 -22.13 -24.84 -15.22
CA ALA A 25 -21.00 -25.04 -14.31
C ALA A 25 -19.75 -24.28 -14.78
N ASP A 26 -19.49 -24.25 -16.09
CA ASP A 26 -18.33 -23.55 -16.67
C ASP A 26 -18.48 -22.05 -16.51
N LEU A 27 -19.69 -21.51 -16.67
CA LEU A 27 -19.99 -20.11 -16.39
C LEU A 27 -19.78 -19.75 -14.92
N LEU A 28 -20.23 -20.61 -14.01
CA LEU A 28 -20.05 -20.42 -12.57
C LEU A 28 -18.56 -20.45 -12.18
N LEU A 29 -17.79 -21.38 -12.75
CA LEU A 29 -16.34 -21.47 -12.55
C LEU A 29 -15.63 -20.23 -13.10
N LEU A 30 -15.98 -19.78 -14.30
CA LEU A 30 -15.38 -18.59 -14.91
C LEU A 30 -15.70 -17.33 -14.09
N PHE A 31 -16.91 -17.22 -13.56
CA PHE A 31 -17.29 -16.14 -12.67
C PHE A 31 -16.48 -16.16 -11.36
N GLY A 32 -16.37 -17.33 -10.72
CA GLY A 32 -15.55 -17.50 -9.51
C GLY A 32 -14.07 -17.18 -9.77
N ALA A 33 -13.51 -17.65 -10.88
CA ALA A 33 -12.15 -17.34 -11.29
C ALA A 33 -11.96 -15.84 -11.53
N GLY A 34 -12.94 -15.17 -12.14
CA GLY A 34 -12.96 -13.71 -12.32
C GLY A 34 -12.96 -12.96 -10.99
N LEU A 35 -13.76 -13.40 -10.01
CA LEU A 35 -13.77 -12.81 -8.66
C LEU A 35 -12.44 -12.98 -7.94
N LEU A 36 -11.83 -14.18 -8.02
CA LEU A 36 -10.51 -14.43 -7.43
C LEU A 36 -9.44 -13.54 -8.06
N LEU A 37 -9.46 -13.40 -9.39
CA LEU A 37 -8.52 -12.54 -10.11
C LEU A 37 -8.73 -11.06 -9.72
N ALA A 38 -9.97 -10.59 -9.66
CA ALA A 38 -10.29 -9.23 -9.23
C ALA A 38 -9.84 -8.95 -7.79
N ALA A 39 -10.03 -9.91 -6.88
CA ALA A 39 -9.56 -9.82 -5.50
C ALA A 39 -8.02 -9.75 -5.43
N LEU A 40 -7.33 -10.58 -6.21
CA LEU A 40 -5.86 -10.57 -6.29
C LEU A 40 -5.34 -9.22 -6.81
N LEU A 41 -5.92 -8.70 -7.90
CA LEU A 41 -5.57 -7.39 -8.44
C LEU A 41 -5.85 -6.26 -7.44
N SER A 42 -6.97 -6.34 -6.71
CA SER A 42 -7.32 -5.35 -5.68
C SER A 42 -6.32 -5.38 -4.51
N LEU A 43 -5.84 -6.56 -4.10
CA LEU A 43 -4.80 -6.70 -3.09
C LEU A 43 -3.47 -6.12 -3.57
N LEU A 44 -3.09 -6.37 -4.82
CA LEU A 44 -1.89 -5.77 -5.43
C LEU A 44 -2.00 -4.24 -5.53
N ALA A 45 -3.21 -3.73 -5.79
CA ALA A 45 -3.46 -2.30 -5.90
C ALA A 45 -3.66 -1.61 -4.52
N SER A 46 -4.00 -2.37 -3.47
CA SER A 46 -4.18 -1.89 -2.10
C SER A 46 -3.10 -0.92 -1.60
N PRO A 47 -1.78 -1.18 -1.75
CA PRO A 47 -0.76 -0.23 -1.29
C PRO A 47 -0.80 1.13 -2.00
N PHE A 48 -1.33 1.21 -3.23
CA PHE A 48 -1.51 2.48 -3.95
C PHE A 48 -2.72 3.27 -3.45
N PHE A 49 -3.75 2.56 -2.98
CA PHE A 49 -4.95 3.14 -2.38
C PHE A 49 -4.85 3.34 -0.86
N ALA A 50 -3.84 2.73 -0.22
CA ALA A 50 -3.58 2.91 1.20
C ALA A 50 -3.37 4.39 1.49
N ARG A 51 -4.31 4.98 2.25
CA ARG A 51 -4.23 6.37 2.69
C ARG A 51 -2.91 6.57 3.43
N ARG A 52 -1.98 7.31 2.82
CA ARG A 52 -0.76 7.75 3.50
C ARG A 52 -1.19 8.47 4.78
N PRO A 53 -0.80 7.99 5.98
CA PRO A 53 -1.21 8.62 7.22
C PRO A 53 -0.75 10.07 7.18
N SER A 54 -1.67 10.99 7.47
CA SER A 54 -1.31 12.41 7.49
C SER A 54 -0.15 12.61 8.46
N ARG A 55 0.81 13.49 8.14
CA ARG A 55 1.93 13.74 9.07
C ARG A 55 1.47 14.21 10.46
N ARG A 56 0.27 14.80 10.56
CA ARG A 56 -0.37 15.11 11.85
C ARG A 56 -0.73 13.84 12.63
N ALA A 57 -1.26 12.81 11.96
CA ALA A 57 -1.51 11.51 12.57
C ALA A 57 -0.20 10.84 13.02
N LEU A 58 0.86 10.93 12.20
CA LEU A 58 2.19 10.44 12.58
C LEU A 58 2.75 11.16 13.81
N LEU A 59 2.62 12.49 13.90
CA LEU A 59 3.01 13.26 15.08
C LEU A 59 2.19 12.84 16.32
N ARG A 60 0.87 12.67 16.19
CA ARG A 60 0.02 12.21 17.30
C ARG A 60 0.37 10.80 17.78
N ALA A 61 0.77 9.91 16.86
CA ALA A 61 1.22 8.56 17.22
C ALA A 61 2.47 8.56 18.12
N THR A 62 3.26 9.64 18.11
CA THR A 62 4.42 9.79 19.01
C THR A 62 4.08 10.19 20.44
N ARG A 63 2.81 10.50 20.77
CA ARG A 63 2.42 10.97 22.12
C ARG A 63 2.65 9.95 23.23
N GLY A 64 2.59 8.65 22.92
CA GLY A 64 2.82 7.58 23.90
C GLY A 64 4.29 7.28 24.18
N MET A 65 5.22 7.95 23.48
CA MET A 65 6.65 7.72 23.65
C MET A 65 7.22 8.56 24.81
N PRO A 66 8.32 8.11 25.44
CA PRO A 66 9.09 8.92 26.36
C PRO A 66 9.49 10.28 25.74
N PRO A 67 9.57 11.37 26.53
CA PRO A 67 9.77 12.72 25.99
C PRO A 67 10.98 12.89 25.07
N GLN A 68 12.11 12.27 25.41
CA GLN A 68 13.36 12.35 24.63
C GLN A 68 13.25 11.55 23.33
N GLU A 69 12.78 10.30 23.41
CA GLU A 69 12.56 9.43 22.26
C GLU A 69 11.57 10.04 21.27
N ARG A 70 10.52 10.67 21.78
CA ARG A 70 9.53 11.38 21.00
C ARG A 70 10.16 12.50 20.16
N VAL A 71 11.01 13.31 20.76
CA VAL A 71 11.68 14.42 20.07
C VAL A 71 12.57 13.90 18.93
N LEU A 72 13.29 12.81 19.16
CA LEU A 72 14.12 12.16 18.14
C LEU A 72 13.26 11.54 17.02
N ALA A 73 12.15 10.88 17.37
CA ALA A 73 11.20 10.33 16.40
C ALA A 73 10.59 11.43 15.51
N ILE A 74 10.26 12.58 16.11
CA ILE A 74 9.80 13.77 15.38
C ILE A 74 10.90 14.29 14.45
N GLY A 75 12.16 14.32 14.91
CA GLY A 75 13.30 14.70 14.09
C GLY A 75 13.46 13.81 12.86
N ARG A 76 13.32 12.49 13.01
CA ARG A 76 13.33 11.51 11.90
C ARG A 76 12.16 11.73 10.94
N LEU A 77 10.96 12.01 11.47
CA LEU A 77 9.76 12.27 10.66
C LEU A 77 9.89 13.56 9.82
N LEU A 78 10.54 14.59 10.38
CA LEU A 78 10.78 15.87 9.71
C LEU A 78 12.03 15.86 8.81
N GLY A 79 12.95 14.91 9.03
CA GLY A 79 14.27 14.88 8.39
C GLY A 79 15.27 15.90 8.97
N HIS A 80 14.91 16.57 10.06
CA HIS A 80 15.77 17.47 10.83
C HIS A 80 15.17 17.68 12.22
N LEU A 81 16.00 18.07 13.19
CA LEU A 81 15.56 18.38 14.55
C LEU A 81 15.36 19.90 14.72
N PRO A 82 14.16 20.40 15.06
CA PRO A 82 13.93 21.81 15.36
C PRO A 82 14.81 22.30 16.52
N GLU A 83 15.33 23.53 16.42
CA GLU A 83 16.19 24.14 17.44
C GLU A 83 15.55 24.18 18.82
N GLU A 84 14.29 24.62 18.86
CA GLU A 84 13.46 24.69 20.06
C GLU A 84 13.35 23.33 20.78
N LEU A 85 13.58 22.20 20.09
CA LEU A 85 13.52 20.85 20.66
C LEU A 85 14.88 20.22 20.93
N ARG A 86 16.01 20.82 20.49
CA ARG A 86 17.35 20.25 20.72
C ARG A 86 17.67 20.11 22.20
N ALA A 87 17.36 21.12 23.00
CA ALA A 87 17.63 21.10 24.44
C ALA A 87 16.87 19.96 25.14
N MET A 88 15.63 19.66 24.72
CA MET A 88 14.88 18.51 25.22
C MET A 88 15.46 17.16 24.76
N ALA A 89 15.97 17.07 23.53
CA ALA A 89 16.55 15.83 22.99
C ALA A 89 17.77 15.37 23.81
N TYR A 90 18.58 16.32 24.25
CA TYR A 90 19.79 16.07 25.04
C TYR A 90 19.58 16.16 26.56
N GLY A 91 18.32 16.23 27.02
CA GLY A 91 17.99 16.29 28.45
C GLY A 91 18.40 17.59 29.15
N SER A 92 18.80 18.62 28.39
CA SER A 92 19.22 19.92 28.90
C SER A 92 18.04 20.86 29.20
N ALA A 93 16.81 20.45 28.89
CA ALA A 93 15.59 21.19 29.18
C ALA A 93 14.50 20.26 29.74
N PRO A 94 13.62 20.78 30.63
CA PRO A 94 12.50 20.02 31.13
C PRO A 94 11.55 19.61 29.99
N PRO A 95 10.82 18.48 30.14
CA PRO A 95 9.92 17.99 29.11
C PRO A 95 8.76 18.97 28.89
N LEU A 96 8.63 19.47 27.65
CA LEU A 96 7.47 20.26 27.24
C LEU A 96 6.21 19.39 27.12
N SER A 97 5.04 20.02 27.22
CA SER A 97 3.77 19.32 27.03
C SER A 97 3.67 18.73 25.62
N PRO A 98 2.93 17.62 25.45
CA PRO A 98 2.73 17.01 24.15
C PRO A 98 2.20 17.93 23.06
N GLU A 99 1.33 18.85 23.42
CA GLU A 99 0.72 19.82 22.49
C GLU A 99 1.74 20.88 22.06
N ALA A 100 2.63 21.30 22.97
CA ALA A 100 3.68 22.27 22.67
C ALA A 100 4.67 21.69 21.67
N VAL A 101 5.14 20.45 21.90
CA VAL A 101 6.06 19.76 20.98
C VAL A 101 5.46 19.61 19.58
N GLU A 102 4.17 19.26 19.49
CA GLU A 102 3.47 19.18 18.19
C GLU A 102 3.37 20.52 17.48
N ARG A 103 3.10 21.60 18.22
CA ARG A 103 3.01 22.96 17.67
C ARG A 103 4.35 23.40 17.08
N ILE A 104 5.45 23.14 17.80
CA ILE A 104 6.81 23.43 17.36
C ILE A 104 7.15 22.63 16.10
N ALA A 105 6.85 21.33 16.08
CA ALA A 105 7.06 20.46 14.91
C ALA A 105 6.28 20.94 13.68
N LEU A 106 5.02 21.37 13.85
CA LEU A 106 4.19 21.90 12.78
C LEU A 106 4.67 23.27 12.28
N LYS A 107 5.15 24.14 13.17
CA LYS A 107 5.74 25.45 12.85
C LYS A 107 7.02 25.29 12.03
N ALA A 108 7.96 24.47 12.51
CA ALA A 108 9.22 24.19 11.83
C ALA A 108 9.02 23.68 10.40
N ARG A 109 7.98 22.86 10.18
CA ARG A 109 7.61 22.40 8.85
C ARG A 109 7.16 23.53 7.92
N ARG A 110 6.33 24.46 8.42
CA ARG A 110 5.81 25.57 7.61
C ARG A 110 6.93 26.50 7.15
N ALA A 111 7.93 26.75 8.00
CA ALA A 111 9.07 27.59 7.68
C ALA A 111 9.96 27.03 6.55
N ARG A 112 9.83 25.74 6.22
CA ARG A 112 10.64 25.05 5.20
C ARG A 112 9.91 24.83 3.88
N ARG A 113 8.61 25.12 3.81
CA ARG A 113 7.82 25.09 2.57
C ARG A 113 7.80 26.48 1.98
#